data_AF-A0AA43CSC1-F1
#
_entry.id   AF-A0AA43CSC1-F1
#
_cell.length_a   1.000
_cell.length_b   1.000
_cell.length_c   1.000
_cell.angle_alpha   90.00
_cell.angle_beta   90.00
_cell.angle_gamma   90.00
#
_symmetry.space_group_name_H-M   'P 1'
#
loop_
_entity.id
_entity.type
_entity.pdbx_description
1 polymer ?
#
loop_
_entity_poly.entity_id
_entity_poly.type
_entity_poly.pdbx_seq_one_letter_code
_entity_poly.pdbx_strand_id
1 'polypeptide(L)' 'MIPERHVKLFKNGRNQAVRIPREFELPGDVAIMRKEGDRLIIEPAQPKSLLAVLATLQPLAEEFPPIPELPVDSVEL' A
#
# COMPACT_ATOMS: atom_id res chain seq x y z
N MET A 1 26.53 -9.68 1.44
CA MET A 1 26.89 -8.45 0.73
C MET A 1 25.59 -7.80 0.30
N ILE A 2 25.37 -6.51 0.57
CA ILE A 2 24.14 -5.82 0.12
C ILE A 2 24.25 -5.68 -1.41
N PRO A 3 23.23 -6.08 -2.19
CA PRO A 3 23.28 -5.94 -3.65
C PRO A 3 23.40 -4.47 -4.03
N GLU A 4 24.35 -4.14 -4.90
CA GLU A 4 24.59 -2.79 -5.41
C GLU A 4 24.49 -2.78 -6.93
N ARG A 5 23.82 -1.77 -7.48
CA ARG A 5 23.69 -1.57 -8.92
C ARG A 5 23.84 -0.10 -9.28
N HIS A 6 24.75 0.18 -10.21
CA HIS A 6 24.83 1.50 -10.82
C HIS A 6 23.59 1.74 -11.68
N VAL A 7 22.85 2.81 -11.37
CA VAL A 7 21.63 3.22 -12.06
C VAL A 7 21.81 4.62 -12.64
N LYS A 8 21.15 4.89 -13.78
CA LYS A 8 21.18 6.20 -14.43
C LYS A 8 19.99 7.03 -13.98
N LEU A 9 20.27 8.24 -13.49
CA LEU A 9 19.24 9.26 -13.25
C LEU A 9 18.79 9.87 -14.58
N PHE A 10 17.49 10.12 -14.70
CA PHE A 10 16.90 10.74 -15.89
C PHE A 10 15.79 11.72 -15.50
N LYS A 11 15.23 12.41 -16.49
CA LYS A 11 14.10 13.34 -16.30
C LYS A 11 12.81 12.68 -16.77
N ASN A 12 11.76 12.78 -15.95
CA ASN A 12 10.38 12.48 -16.33
C ASN A 12 9.57 13.78 -16.21
N GLY A 13 9.42 14.48 -17.33
CA GLY A 13 8.93 15.86 -17.34
C GLY A 13 9.80 16.78 -16.48
N ARG A 14 9.20 17.47 -15.51
CA ARG A 14 9.91 18.36 -14.58
C ARG A 14 10.63 17.59 -13.46
N ASN A 15 10.34 16.31 -13.27
CA ASN A 15 10.84 15.50 -12.16
C ASN A 15 12.14 14.77 -12.52
N GLN A 16 12.97 14.49 -11.51
CA GLN A 16 14.05 13.52 -11.64
C GLN A 16 13.50 12.13 -11.33
N ALA A 17 13.97 11.12 -12.04
CA ALA A 17 13.54 9.75 -11.88
C ALA A 17 14.73 8.78 -11.99
N VAL A 18 14.54 7.59 -11.40
CA VAL A 18 15.45 6.46 -11.50
C VAL A 18 14.61 5.23 -11.81
N ARG A 19 15.12 4.32 -12.65
CA ARG A 19 14.47 3.02 -12.87
C ARG A 19 14.89 2.11 -11.75
N ILE A 20 13.94 1.49 -11.06
CA ILE A 20 14.20 0.46 -10.05
C ILE A 20 14.46 -0.86 -10.81
N PRO A 21 15.66 -1.45 -10.74
CA PRO A 21 15.91 -2.76 -11.32
C PRO A 21 15.07 -3.85 -10.64
N ARG A 22 14.78 -4.95 -11.35
CA ARG A 22 13.86 -6.01 -10.90
C ARG A 22 14.23 -6.59 -9.54
N GLU A 23 15.52 -6.76 -9.29
CA GLU A 23 16.05 -7.29 -8.04
C GLU A 23 15.85 -6.35 -6.82
N PHE A 24 15.44 -5.11 -7.05
CA PHE A 24 15.14 -4.11 -6.01
C PHE A 24 13.66 -3.66 -6.01
N GLU A 25 12.78 -4.33 -6.77
CA GLU A 25 11.35 -4.00 -6.80
C GLU A 25 10.73 -4.10 -5.40
N LEU A 26 9.95 -3.07 -5.03
CA LEU A 26 9.20 -3.05 -3.78
C LEU A 26 7.79 -3.61 -4.01
N PRO A 27 7.19 -4.27 -3.01
CA PRO A 27 5.80 -4.70 -3.10
C PRO A 27 4.84 -3.50 -3.17
N GLY A 28 3.78 -3.66 -3.95
CA GLY A 28 2.70 -2.68 -4.09
C GLY A 28 3.02 -1.52 -5.03
N ASP A 29 2.10 -0.55 -5.09
CA ASP A 29 2.15 0.57 -6.04
C ASP A 29 2.56 1.90 -5.40
N VAL A 30 2.77 1.91 -4.08
CA VAL A 30 3.05 3.12 -3.30
C VAL A 30 4.28 2.90 -2.42
N ALA A 31 5.19 3.87 -2.42
CA ALA A 31 6.39 3.88 -1.61
C ALA A 31 6.56 5.22 -0.90
N ILE A 32 7.22 5.19 0.26
CA ILE A 32 7.64 6.38 0.99
C ILE A 32 9.09 6.67 0.61
N MET A 33 9.38 7.93 0.28
CA MET A 33 10.73 8.40 -0.01
C MET A 33 11.16 9.43 1.03
N ARG A 34 12.33 9.24 1.64
CA ARG A 34 12.95 10.22 2.54
C ARG A 34 14.41 10.47 2.17
N LYS A 35 14.93 11.65 2.53
CA LYS A 35 16.33 12.03 2.32
C LYS A 35 17.05 12.09 3.67
N GLU A 36 18.14 11.37 3.80
CA GLU A 36 19.02 11.37 4.97
C GLU A 36 20.45 11.72 4.52
N GLY A 37 20.86 12.98 4.74
CA GLY A 37 22.11 13.50 4.18
C GLY A 37 22.11 13.41 2.65
N ASP A 38 23.07 12.68 2.10
CA ASP A 38 23.21 12.45 0.65
C ASP A 38 22.51 11.17 0.15
N ARG A 39 21.78 10.48 1.03
CA ARG A 39 21.08 9.23 0.70
C ARG A 39 19.60 9.49 0.47
N LEU A 40 19.05 8.89 -0.58
CA LEU A 40 17.61 8.73 -0.76
C LEU A 40 17.24 7.31 -0.31
N ILE A 41 16.32 7.22 0.63
CA ILE A 41 15.79 5.97 1.16
C ILE A 41 14.36 5.83 0.65
N ILE A 42 14.08 4.70 0.01
CA ILE A 42 12.77 4.36 -0.53
C ILE A 42 12.34 3.05 0.14
N GLU A 43 11.16 3.03 0.74
CA GLU A 43 10.59 1.86 1.40
C GLU A 43 9.12 1.67 0.99
N PRO A 44 8.57 0.45 1.06
CA PRO A 44 7.16 0.22 0.75
C PRO A 44 6.27 1.04 1.67
N ALA A 45 5.25 1.69 1.11
CA ALA A 45 4.20 2.23 1.95
C ALA A 45 3.46 1.05 2.60
N GLN A 46 3.28 1.10 3.92
CA GLN A 46 2.51 0.08 4.62
C GLN A 46 1.12 -0.04 3.96
N PRO A 47 0.60 -1.26 3.73
CA PRO A 47 -0.79 -1.42 3.33
C PRO A 47 -1.66 -0.68 4.35
N LYS A 48 -2.76 -0.06 3.89
CA LYS A 48 -3.68 0.62 4.81
C LYS A 48 -4.07 -0.39 5.90
N SER A 49 -3.74 -0.09 7.15
CA SER A 49 -4.20 -0.91 8.28
C SER A 49 -5.72 -0.96 8.26
N LEU A 50 -6.33 -2.01 8.85
CA LEU A 50 -7.78 -2.06 9.00
C LEU A 50 -8.31 -0.75 9.62
N LEU A 51 -7.59 -0.20 10.61
CA LEU A 51 -7.88 1.09 11.22
C LEU A 51 -7.85 2.23 10.18
N ALA A 52 -6.81 2.33 9.37
CA ALA A 52 -6.70 3.34 8.32
C ALA A 52 -7.80 3.22 7.26
N VAL A 53 -8.28 2.01 6.97
CA VAL A 53 -9.45 1.79 6.09
C VAL A 53 -10.73 2.25 6.77
N LEU A 54 -10.98 1.83 8.02
CA LEU A 54 -12.17 2.21 8.78
C LEU A 54 -12.28 3.72 8.96
N ALA A 55 -11.16 4.42 9.16
CA ALA A 55 -11.13 5.89 9.26
C ALA A 55 -11.54 6.61 7.96
N THR A 56 -11.53 5.91 6.81
CA THR A 56 -11.97 6.48 5.51
C THR A 56 -13.44 6.26 5.21
N LEU A 57 -14.14 5.42 5.99
CA LEU A 57 -15.56 5.14 5.77
C LEU A 57 -16.42 6.32 6.20
N GLN A 58 -17.41 6.67 5.38
CA GLN A 58 -18.43 7.66 5.72
C GLN A 58 -19.69 6.95 6.22
N PRO A 59 -20.52 7.62 7.05
CA PRO A 59 -21.83 7.08 7.42
C PRO A 59 -22.66 6.77 6.18
N LEU A 60 -23.29 5.60 6.18
CA LEU A 60 -24.33 5.28 5.20
C LEU A 60 -25.56 6.15 5.50
N ALA A 61 -26.09 6.82 4.48
CA ALA A 61 -27.32 7.60 4.58
C ALA A 61 -28.58 6.74 4.38
N GLU A 62 -28.40 5.47 4.03
CA GLU A 62 -29.47 4.52 3.78
C GLU A 62 -29.83 3.72 5.04
N GLU A 63 -31.11 3.39 5.14
CA GLU A 63 -31.60 2.46 6.14
C GLU A 63 -31.34 1.03 5.66
N PHE A 64 -30.81 0.18 6.52
CA PHE A 64 -30.54 -1.21 6.17
C PHE A 64 -31.86 -1.95 5.91
N PRO A 65 -31.92 -2.83 4.89
CA PRO A 65 -33.08 -3.68 4.69
C PRO A 65 -33.26 -4.63 5.88
N PRO A 66 -34.49 -5.10 6.16
CA PRO A 66 -34.71 -6.12 7.17
C PRO A 66 -33.90 -7.37 6.82
N ILE A 67 -33.09 -7.84 7.77
CA ILE A 67 -32.32 -9.07 7.63
C ILE A 67 -33.26 -10.23 7.99
N PRO A 68 -33.49 -11.19 7.07
CA PRO A 68 -34.32 -12.35 7.37
C PRO A 68 -33.63 -13.23 8.42
N GLU A 69 -34.38 -13.60 9.44
CA GLU A 69 -33.91 -14.55 10.44
C GLU A 69 -33.97 -15.96 9.82
N LEU A 70 -32.79 -16.50 9.49
CA LEU A 70 -32.67 -17.84 8.91
C LEU A 70 -32.59 -18.87 10.05
N PRO A 71 -33.11 -20.10 9.84
CA PRO A 71 -32.91 -21.17 10.79
C PRO A 71 -31.41 -21.43 10.97
N VAL A 72 -30.99 -21.67 12.21
CA VAL A 72 -29.63 -22.12 12.52
C VAL A 72 -29.41 -23.53 12.00
N ASP A 73 -28.34 -23.72 11.25
CA ASP A 73 -27.89 -25.06 10.86
C ASP A 73 -27.36 -25.81 12.07
N SER A 74 -27.65 -27.10 12.13
CA SER A 74 -27.04 -28.00 13.12
C SER A 74 -25.54 -28.09 12.89
N VAL A 75 -24.75 -27.81 13.93
CA VAL A 75 -23.29 -28.01 13.93
C VAL A 75 -22.99 -29.39 14.54
N GLU A 76 -22.36 -30.28 13.79
CA GLU A 76 -21.77 -31.50 14.33
C GLU A 76 -20.45 -31.13 15.02
N LEU A 77 -20.36 -31.38 16.34
CA LEU A 77 -19.16 -31.17 17.17
C LEU A 77 -18.40 -32.49 17.38
#